data_AF-A0A849L859-F1
#
_entry.id   AF-A0A849L859-F1
#
_cell.length_a   1.000
_cell.length_b   1.000
_cell.length_c   1.000
_cell.angle_alpha   90.00
_cell.angle_beta   90.00
_cell.angle_gamma   90.00
#
_symmetry.space_group_name_H-M   'P 1'
#
loop_
_entity.id
_entity.type
_entity.pdbx_description
1 polymer ?
#
loop_
_entity_poly.entity_id
_entity_poly.type
_entity_poly.pdbx_seq_one_letter_code
_entity_poly.pdbx_strand_id
1 'polypeptide(L)'
;MSQSQLSSLIWSVADLLRGDYRQSEYGRVILPLTVLRRLDCVLEPTKAAVLREKDERTRAGLNPDPFMRRVSGAAFYNASPLDMRRLAGDQDNIGPNLLAYGLQAKDPTKDGITPLIAARLMHDFALAPTGERGRILAEQGFEWRYHRKEEPDKKIYLLTDRGTMSLGDLAILLSRSSMAPVDKYFNQVRRRIKAFDRGSRPTSGDGAWYVNAFYRPEMINKVSTILRFYHNFMLVESEDTRIPKSERRTPAMKIGLAKGKVYMRDLLSFG
;
A
#
# COMPACT_ATOMS: atom_id res chain seq x y z
N MET A 1 -26.17 18.94 -25.60
CA MET A 1 -25.84 17.57 -26.06
C MET A 1 -26.92 16.62 -25.58
N SER A 2 -27.47 15.77 -26.45
CA SER A 2 -28.46 14.77 -26.04
C SER A 2 -27.79 13.60 -25.29
N GLN A 3 -28.51 12.95 -24.38
CA GLN A 3 -28.00 11.83 -23.59
C GLN A 3 -27.50 10.66 -24.47
N SER A 4 -28.11 10.47 -25.64
CA SER A 4 -27.70 9.49 -26.64
C SER A 4 -26.32 9.80 -27.24
N GLN A 5 -26.01 11.08 -27.49
CA GLN A 5 -24.71 11.50 -28.03
C GLN A 5 -23.59 11.33 -26.99
N LEU A 6 -23.87 11.62 -25.72
CA LEU A 6 -22.91 11.46 -24.63
C LEU A 6 -22.60 9.98 -24.38
N SER A 7 -23.62 9.12 -24.40
CA SER A 7 -23.44 7.67 -24.26
C SER A 7 -22.59 7.11 -25.41
N SER A 8 -22.89 7.50 -26.65
CA SER A 8 -22.13 7.06 -27.83
C SER A 8 -20.66 7.49 -27.76
N LEU A 9 -20.38 8.70 -27.28
CA LEU A 9 -19.00 9.21 -27.09
C LEU A 9 -18.24 8.44 -26.01
N ILE A 10 -18.89 8.12 -24.88
CA ILE A 10 -18.26 7.34 -23.80
C ILE A 10 -17.91 5.94 -24.30
N TRP A 11 -18.81 5.30 -25.05
CA TRP A 11 -18.57 3.98 -25.64
C TRP A 11 -17.44 4.02 -26.68
N SER A 12 -17.38 5.02 -27.55
CA SER A 12 -16.29 5.13 -28.54
C SER A 12 -14.91 5.35 -27.89
N VAL A 13 -14.85 6.07 -26.75
CA VAL A 13 -13.61 6.23 -25.98
C VAL A 13 -13.25 4.94 -25.25
N ALA A 14 -14.23 4.19 -24.74
CA ALA A 14 -14.00 2.91 -24.09
C ALA A 14 -13.46 1.84 -25.06
N ASP A 15 -13.85 1.89 -26.33
CA ASP A 15 -13.31 0.99 -27.36
C ASP A 15 -11.81 1.22 -27.65
N LEU A 16 -11.25 2.40 -27.35
CA LEU A 16 -9.79 2.64 -27.44
C LEU A 16 -8.99 1.87 -26.39
N LEU A 17 -9.63 1.43 -25.31
CA LEU A 17 -9.01 0.62 -24.24
C LEU A 17 -9.13 -0.89 -24.50
N ARG A 18 -9.71 -1.28 -25.63
CA ARG A 18 -10.01 -2.67 -25.98
C ARG A 18 -8.75 -3.38 -26.45
N GLY A 19 -8.30 -4.37 -25.70
CA GLY A 19 -7.08 -5.14 -25.95
C GLY A 19 -6.24 -5.24 -24.69
N ASP A 20 -5.75 -4.10 -24.19
CA ASP A 20 -4.89 -4.03 -23.00
C ASP A 20 -5.65 -4.17 -21.67
N TYR A 21 -6.94 -3.85 -21.65
CA TYR A 21 -7.78 -3.88 -20.45
C TYR A 21 -9.07 -4.68 -20.65
N ARG A 22 -9.52 -5.36 -19.58
CA ARG A 22 -10.84 -5.98 -19.55
C ARG A 22 -11.92 -4.92 -19.38
N GLN A 23 -13.14 -5.17 -19.88
CA GLN A 23 -14.27 -4.24 -19.75
C GLN A 23 -14.58 -3.86 -18.28
N SER A 24 -14.39 -4.80 -17.35
CA SER A 24 -14.52 -4.55 -15.90
C SER A 24 -13.45 -3.60 -15.33
N GLU A 25 -12.36 -3.37 -16.06
CA GLU A 25 -11.22 -2.56 -15.65
C GLU A 25 -11.24 -1.16 -16.28
N TYR A 26 -12.10 -0.89 -17.27
CA TYR A 26 -12.20 0.44 -17.90
C TYR A 26 -12.49 1.53 -16.88
N GLY A 27 -13.33 1.25 -15.89
CA GLY A 27 -13.61 2.16 -14.78
C GLY A 27 -12.36 2.58 -14.00
N ARG A 28 -11.32 1.74 -13.93
CA ARG A 28 -10.06 2.05 -13.24
C ARG A 28 -9.21 3.09 -13.97
N VAL A 29 -9.40 3.25 -15.28
CA VAL A 29 -8.65 4.21 -16.10
C VAL A 29 -9.47 5.48 -16.35
N ILE A 30 -10.74 5.30 -16.70
CA ILE A 30 -11.64 6.41 -17.07
C ILE A 30 -11.96 7.29 -15.84
N LEU A 31 -12.26 6.70 -14.68
CA LEU A 31 -12.65 7.47 -13.49
C LEU A 31 -11.52 8.40 -13.00
N PRO A 32 -10.27 7.93 -12.79
CA PRO A 32 -9.19 8.82 -12.36
C PRO A 32 -8.91 9.94 -13.35
N LEU A 33 -8.88 9.66 -14.66
CA LEU A 33 -8.64 10.68 -15.68
C LEU A 33 -9.77 11.71 -15.76
N THR A 34 -11.02 11.28 -15.58
CA THR A 34 -12.18 12.18 -15.53
C THR A 34 -12.14 13.08 -14.29
N VAL A 35 -11.76 12.52 -13.14
CA VAL A 35 -11.58 13.30 -11.90
C VAL A 35 -10.42 14.28 -12.04
N LEU A 36 -9.26 13.85 -12.54
CA LEU A 36 -8.12 14.72 -12.79
C LEU A 36 -8.49 15.87 -13.72
N ARG A 37 -9.22 15.61 -14.81
CA ARG A 37 -9.67 16.67 -15.71
C ARG A 37 -10.61 17.67 -15.03
N ARG A 38 -11.52 17.20 -14.17
CA ARG A 38 -12.40 18.10 -13.40
C ARG A 38 -11.62 18.98 -12.43
N LEU A 39 -10.64 18.42 -11.72
CA LEU A 39 -9.77 19.18 -10.83
C LEU A 39 -8.95 20.22 -11.61
N ASP A 40 -8.44 19.85 -12.79
CA ASP A 40 -7.70 20.73 -13.68
C ASP A 40 -8.57 21.93 -14.12
N CYS A 41 -9.83 21.70 -14.51
CA CYS A 41 -10.78 22.78 -14.85
C CYS A 41 -11.01 23.76 -13.69
N VAL A 42 -11.07 23.26 -12.45
CA VAL A 42 -11.29 24.11 -11.27
C VAL A 42 -10.06 24.97 -10.98
N LEU A 43 -8.86 24.45 -11.24
CA LEU A 43 -7.59 25.13 -10.96
C LEU A 43 -7.11 26.03 -12.12
N GLU A 44 -7.63 25.83 -13.35
CA GLU A 44 -7.24 26.55 -14.57
C GLU A 44 -7.14 28.08 -14.39
N PRO A 45 -8.09 28.77 -13.72
CA PRO A 45 -8.01 30.23 -13.53
C PRO A 45 -6.89 30.67 -12.56
N THR A 46 -6.51 29.81 -11.61
CA THR A 46 -5.60 30.16 -10.50
C THR A 46 -4.17 29.66 -10.70
N LYS A 47 -3.96 28.81 -11.70
CA LYS A 47 -2.70 28.09 -11.89
C LYS A 47 -1.47 28.99 -12.07
N ALA A 48 -1.59 30.03 -12.89
CA ALA A 48 -0.48 30.95 -13.13
C ALA A 48 -0.05 31.68 -11.84
N ALA A 49 -1.02 32.01 -10.98
CA ALA A 49 -0.75 32.65 -9.70
C ALA A 49 -0.08 31.68 -8.71
N VAL A 50 -0.54 30.42 -8.67
CA VAL A 50 0.06 29.36 -7.83
C VAL A 50 1.52 29.10 -8.20
N LEU A 51 1.84 29.01 -9.50
CA LEU A 51 3.22 28.77 -9.96
C LEU A 51 4.16 29.92 -9.62
N ARG A 52 3.70 31.18 -9.78
CA ARG A 52 4.47 32.36 -9.38
C ARG A 52 4.77 32.36 -7.88
N GLU A 53 3.75 32.11 -7.06
CA GLU A 53 3.89 32.08 -5.60
C GLU A 53 4.87 30.98 -5.18
N LYS A 54 4.80 29.81 -5.82
CA LYS A 54 5.75 28.71 -5.60
C LYS A 54 7.19 29.18 -5.83
N ASP A 55 7.47 29.83 -6.96
CA ASP A 55 8.82 30.25 -7.33
C ASP A 55 9.34 31.37 -6.42
N GLU A 56 8.49 32.32 -6.04
CA GLU A 56 8.82 33.43 -5.13
C GLU A 56 9.14 32.92 -3.72
N ARG A 57 8.32 32.01 -3.18
CA ARG A 57 8.51 31.46 -1.82
C ARG A 57 9.66 30.47 -1.74
N THR A 58 9.87 29.67 -2.79
CA THR A 58 11.02 28.76 -2.89
C THR A 58 12.34 29.55 -2.93
N ARG A 59 12.39 30.67 -3.68
CA ARG A 59 13.55 31.58 -3.68
C ARG A 59 13.79 32.24 -2.33
N ALA A 60 12.74 32.48 -1.56
CA ALA A 60 12.82 33.03 -0.20
C ALA A 60 13.14 31.98 0.88
N GLY A 61 13.28 30.69 0.53
CA GLY A 61 13.52 29.61 1.49
C GLY A 61 12.32 29.31 2.41
N LEU A 62 11.12 29.80 2.08
CA LEU A 62 9.90 29.63 2.86
C LEU A 62 9.09 28.43 2.35
N ASN A 63 8.31 27.81 3.24
CA ASN A 63 7.39 26.75 2.84
C ASN A 63 6.28 27.33 1.94
N PRO A 64 6.17 26.92 0.66
CA PRO A 64 5.22 27.51 -0.28
C PRO A 64 3.78 26.98 -0.11
N ASP A 65 3.56 25.85 0.60
CA ASP A 65 2.25 25.16 0.69
C ASP A 65 1.09 26.05 1.21
N PRO A 66 1.23 26.82 2.32
CA PRO A 66 0.14 27.64 2.83
C PRO A 66 -0.26 28.78 1.86
N PHE A 67 0.73 29.31 1.14
CA PHE A 67 0.53 30.41 0.20
C PHE A 67 -0.15 29.94 -1.08
N MET A 68 0.25 28.77 -1.60
CA MET A 68 -0.37 28.17 -2.78
C MET A 68 -1.85 27.83 -2.55
N ARG A 69 -2.22 27.31 -1.36
CA ARG A 69 -3.63 27.06 -0.99
C ARG A 69 -4.43 28.35 -0.97
N ARG A 70 -3.90 29.40 -0.35
CA ARG A 70 -4.55 30.72 -0.29
C ARG A 70 -4.79 31.31 -1.67
N VAL A 71 -3.81 31.22 -2.56
CA VAL A 71 -3.89 31.74 -3.93
C VAL A 71 -4.82 30.91 -4.82
N SER A 72 -4.87 29.58 -4.61
CA SER A 72 -5.77 28.70 -5.35
C SER A 72 -7.24 28.85 -4.97
N GLY A 73 -7.55 29.45 -3.81
CA GLY A 73 -8.92 29.55 -3.29
C GLY A 73 -9.58 28.21 -2.95
N ALA A 74 -8.85 27.10 -3.05
CA ALA A 74 -9.32 25.75 -2.81
C ALA A 74 -8.43 25.03 -1.78
N ALA A 75 -8.93 23.94 -1.22
CA ALA A 75 -8.17 23.10 -0.29
C ALA A 75 -7.00 22.33 -0.98
N PHE A 76 -6.88 22.43 -2.30
CA PHE A 76 -5.91 21.74 -3.13
C PHE A 76 -5.41 22.66 -4.25
N TYR A 77 -4.20 22.41 -4.74
CA TYR A 77 -3.57 23.19 -5.81
C TYR A 77 -2.70 22.27 -6.68
N ASN A 78 -2.34 22.75 -7.88
CA ASN A 78 -1.42 22.05 -8.77
C ASN A 78 -0.07 22.80 -8.80
N ALA A 79 0.98 22.19 -8.24
CA ALA A 79 2.33 22.73 -8.21
C ALA A 79 3.17 22.39 -9.45
N SER A 80 2.64 21.56 -10.35
CA SER A 80 3.31 21.15 -11.58
C SER A 80 3.09 22.19 -12.68
N PRO A 81 4.11 22.50 -13.50
CA PRO A 81 3.96 23.37 -14.67
C PRO A 81 3.13 22.74 -15.79
N LEU A 82 2.77 21.46 -15.67
CA LEU A 82 2.01 20.70 -16.66
C LEU A 82 0.50 20.82 -16.43
N ASP A 83 -0.27 20.87 -17.52
CA ASP A 83 -1.75 20.89 -17.57
C ASP A 83 -2.25 19.68 -18.37
N MET A 84 -3.49 19.22 -18.16
CA MET A 84 -4.02 18.09 -18.95
C MET A 84 -3.99 18.37 -20.46
N ARG A 85 -4.16 19.63 -20.87
CA ARG A 85 -3.99 20.05 -22.27
C ARG A 85 -2.54 19.95 -22.76
N ARG A 86 -1.57 20.30 -21.92
CA ARG A 86 -0.14 20.20 -22.24
C ARG A 86 0.31 18.74 -22.30
N LEU A 87 -0.22 17.89 -21.40
CA LEU A 87 0.02 16.45 -21.41
C LEU A 87 -0.49 15.79 -22.70
N ALA A 88 -1.69 16.16 -23.15
CA ALA A 88 -2.26 15.62 -24.39
C ALA A 88 -1.49 16.03 -25.66
N GLY A 89 -0.71 17.13 -25.60
CA GLY A 89 0.11 17.62 -26.70
C GLY A 89 1.47 16.93 -26.86
N ASP A 90 1.98 16.28 -25.80
CA ASP A 90 3.26 15.56 -25.81
C ASP A 90 3.02 14.06 -25.62
N GLN A 91 2.53 13.42 -26.69
CA GLN A 91 2.13 12.01 -26.68
C GLN A 91 3.32 11.07 -26.50
N ASP A 92 4.49 11.41 -27.05
CA ASP A 92 5.69 10.58 -26.98
C ASP A 92 6.22 10.44 -25.54
N ASN A 93 6.00 11.45 -24.69
CA ASN A 93 6.40 11.47 -23.28
C ASN A 93 5.21 11.42 -22.31
N ILE A 94 4.06 10.94 -22.74
CA ILE A 94 2.83 11.03 -21.94
C ILE A 94 2.93 10.29 -20.60
N GLY A 95 3.64 9.16 -20.55
CA GLY A 95 3.93 8.42 -19.33
C GLY A 95 4.69 9.25 -18.28
N PRO A 96 5.95 9.66 -18.53
CA PRO A 96 6.71 10.48 -17.58
C PRO A 96 6.03 11.82 -17.28
N ASN A 97 5.33 12.42 -18.24
CA ASN A 97 4.60 13.66 -18.03
C ASN A 97 3.35 13.49 -17.14
N LEU A 98 2.59 12.40 -17.29
CA LEU A 98 1.49 12.04 -16.38
C LEU A 98 2.00 11.76 -14.96
N LEU A 99 3.16 11.11 -14.85
CA LEU A 99 3.83 10.92 -13.56
C LEU A 99 4.24 12.28 -12.97
N ALA A 100 4.85 13.18 -13.74
CA ALA A 100 5.24 14.51 -13.25
C ALA A 100 4.03 15.43 -12.93
N TYR A 101 2.88 15.20 -13.58
CA TYR A 101 1.63 15.93 -13.35
C TYR A 101 0.86 15.42 -12.14
N GLY A 102 0.60 14.10 -12.09
CA GLY A 102 -0.19 13.45 -11.04
C GLY A 102 0.63 13.11 -9.80
N LEU A 103 1.97 13.09 -9.90
CA LEU A 103 2.86 12.61 -8.86
C LEU A 103 3.92 13.65 -8.43
N GLN A 104 3.49 14.62 -7.61
CA GLN A 104 4.16 14.80 -6.31
C GLN A 104 3.79 13.69 -5.30
N ALA A 105 3.06 12.68 -5.77
CA ALA A 105 2.57 11.51 -5.06
C ALA A 105 3.00 10.22 -5.77
N LYS A 106 4.30 9.93 -5.84
CA LYS A 106 4.83 8.65 -6.33
C LYS A 106 4.10 7.49 -5.61
N ASP A 107 3.24 6.76 -6.32
CA ASP A 107 2.49 5.57 -5.88
C ASP A 107 2.14 5.52 -4.35
N PRO A 108 0.98 6.07 -3.90
CA PRO A 108 0.75 6.37 -2.48
C PRO A 108 0.52 5.16 -1.57
N THR A 109 0.51 3.92 -2.08
CA THR A 109 0.22 2.76 -1.21
C THR A 109 1.44 2.01 -0.70
N LYS A 110 2.64 2.24 -1.26
CA LYS A 110 3.87 1.64 -0.74
C LYS A 110 5.08 2.57 -0.63
N ASP A 111 5.23 3.56 -1.52
CA ASP A 111 6.47 4.36 -1.57
C ASP A 111 6.29 5.87 -1.36
N GLY A 112 5.05 6.41 -1.39
CA GLY A 112 4.80 7.84 -1.18
C GLY A 112 5.00 8.35 0.26
N ILE A 113 4.87 7.46 1.25
CA ILE A 113 5.09 7.82 2.66
C ILE A 113 6.59 7.79 3.02
N THR A 114 7.38 7.00 2.29
CA THR A 114 8.80 6.77 2.57
C THR A 114 9.62 8.08 2.57
N PRO A 115 9.47 8.99 1.59
CA PRO A 115 10.12 10.30 1.64
C PRO A 115 9.72 11.15 2.86
N LEU A 116 8.45 11.08 3.28
CA LEU A 116 7.97 11.82 4.45
C LEU A 116 8.54 11.26 5.76
N ILE A 117 8.68 9.92 5.85
CA ILE A 117 9.37 9.27 6.96
C ILE A 117 10.84 9.64 6.96
N ALA A 118 11.50 9.62 5.79
CA ALA A 118 12.90 9.99 5.67
C ALA A 118 13.14 11.44 6.11
N ALA A 119 12.30 12.38 5.67
CA ALA A 119 12.36 13.77 6.10
C ALA A 119 12.18 13.94 7.61
N ARG A 120 11.25 13.19 8.22
CA ARG A 120 11.07 13.18 9.68
C ARG A 120 12.28 12.58 10.40
N LEU A 121 12.80 11.46 9.93
CA LEU A 121 14.00 10.85 10.51
C LEU A 121 15.22 11.78 10.39
N MET A 122 15.33 12.54 9.30
CA MET A 122 16.36 13.57 9.16
C MET A 122 16.13 14.70 10.17
N HIS A 123 14.91 15.20 10.33
CA HIS A 123 14.62 16.21 11.34
C HIS A 123 14.95 15.73 12.77
N ASP A 124 14.55 14.51 13.11
CA ASP A 124 14.64 13.99 14.48
C ASP A 124 16.05 13.45 14.81
N PHE A 125 16.80 12.97 13.80
CA PHE A 125 18.05 12.21 14.02
C PHE A 125 19.22 12.61 13.11
N ALA A 126 19.14 13.65 12.27
CA ALA A 126 20.27 14.02 11.38
C ALA A 126 21.56 14.39 12.14
N LEU A 127 21.43 14.93 13.36
CA LEU A 127 22.56 15.31 14.21
C LEU A 127 22.83 14.28 15.33
N ALA A 128 22.01 13.23 15.43
CA ALA A 128 22.13 12.25 16.50
C ALA A 128 23.25 11.24 16.17
N PRO A 129 24.10 10.89 17.16
CA PRO A 129 25.06 9.80 17.00
C PRO A 129 24.36 8.49 16.62
N THR A 130 24.99 7.76 15.71
CA THR A 130 24.47 6.53 15.10
C THR A 130 23.96 5.49 16.10
N GLY A 131 24.67 5.29 17.22
CA GLY A 131 24.27 4.35 18.27
C GLY A 131 23.12 4.84 19.17
N GLU A 132 22.98 6.15 19.33
CA GLU A 132 21.94 6.76 20.16
C GLU A 132 20.57 6.71 19.49
N ARG A 133 20.52 6.92 18.17
CA ARG A 133 19.31 6.72 17.35
C ARG A 133 18.71 5.33 17.55
N GLY A 134 19.54 4.29 17.43
CA GLY A 134 19.10 2.90 17.57
C GLY A 134 18.51 2.62 18.94
N ARG A 135 19.14 3.12 20.01
CA ARG A 135 18.63 3.00 21.38
C ARG A 135 17.28 3.71 21.56
N ILE A 136 17.15 4.94 21.05
CA ILE A 136 15.90 5.70 21.12
C ILE A 136 14.77 4.97 20.39
N LEU A 137 15.03 4.45 19.18
CA LEU A 137 14.03 3.71 18.41
C LEU A 137 13.67 2.35 19.02
N ALA A 138 14.57 1.75 19.81
CA ALA A 138 14.31 0.52 20.55
C ALA A 138 13.48 0.76 21.82
N GLU A 139 13.77 1.83 22.56
CA GLU A 139 13.11 2.15 23.84
C GLU A 139 11.80 2.92 23.64
N GLN A 140 11.87 4.02 22.88
CA GLN A 140 10.75 4.94 22.71
C GLN A 140 9.88 4.57 21.52
N GLY A 141 10.42 3.88 20.51
CA GLY A 141 9.69 3.49 19.30
C GLY A 141 9.36 4.65 18.36
N PHE A 142 9.21 4.35 17.08
CA PHE A 142 8.79 5.30 16.06
C PHE A 142 7.27 5.37 15.97
N GLU A 143 6.71 6.51 16.34
CA GLU A 143 5.27 6.77 16.25
C GLU A 143 4.83 6.97 14.79
N TRP A 144 3.86 6.19 14.34
CA TRP A 144 3.40 6.21 12.95
C TRP A 144 2.27 7.22 12.77
N ARG A 145 2.51 8.33 12.06
CA ARG A 145 1.49 9.39 11.86
C ARG A 145 0.51 9.14 10.71
N TYR A 146 0.75 8.10 9.90
CA TYR A 146 -0.01 7.81 8.68
C TYR A 146 -0.95 6.63 8.91
N HIS A 147 -1.83 6.76 9.90
CA HIS A 147 -2.73 5.69 10.32
C HIS A 147 -3.62 5.21 9.17
N ARG A 148 -3.86 3.91 9.15
CA ARG A 148 -4.88 3.28 8.30
C ARG A 148 -5.93 2.64 9.18
N LYS A 149 -7.10 2.36 8.63
CA LYS A 149 -8.19 1.70 9.36
C LYS A 149 -7.75 0.38 10.00
N GLU A 150 -6.85 -0.34 9.34
CA GLU A 150 -6.31 -1.63 9.78
C GLU A 150 -5.23 -1.49 10.86
N GLU A 151 -4.57 -0.34 10.94
CA GLU A 151 -3.41 -0.07 11.81
C GLU A 151 -3.53 1.32 12.47
N PRO A 152 -4.55 1.56 13.32
CA PRO A 152 -4.64 2.79 14.09
C PRO A 152 -3.52 2.84 15.14
N ASP A 153 -3.04 4.03 15.47
CA ASP A 153 -2.05 4.31 16.53
C ASP A 153 -0.78 3.44 16.49
N LYS A 154 -0.41 3.00 15.29
CA LYS A 154 0.74 2.13 15.06
C LYS A 154 2.02 2.75 15.62
N LYS A 155 2.81 1.91 16.29
CA LYS A 155 4.13 2.27 16.81
C LYS A 155 5.13 1.17 16.47
N ILE A 156 6.29 1.54 15.97
CA ILE A 156 7.29 0.60 15.46
C ILE A 156 8.54 0.66 16.34
N TYR A 157 8.87 -0.45 16.98
CA TYR A 157 10.07 -0.58 17.79
C TYR A 157 11.16 -1.28 16.97
N LEU A 158 12.32 -0.63 16.81
CA LEU A 158 13.47 -1.24 16.14
C LEU A 158 14.43 -1.83 17.16
N LEU A 159 14.28 -3.11 17.46
CA LEU A 159 15.11 -3.81 18.44
C LEU A 159 16.53 -4.13 17.93
N THR A 160 16.74 -4.08 16.61
CA THR A 160 17.98 -4.53 15.96
C THR A 160 18.70 -3.42 15.20
N ASP A 161 18.32 -2.15 15.36
CA ASP A 161 19.04 -1.06 14.70
C ASP A 161 20.43 -0.91 15.32
N ARG A 162 21.47 -1.22 14.53
CA ARG A 162 22.88 -1.03 14.92
C ARG A 162 23.39 0.37 14.56
N GLY A 163 22.51 1.23 14.04
CA GLY A 163 22.81 2.58 13.61
C GLY A 163 23.46 2.66 12.21
N THR A 164 24.15 1.62 11.76
CA THR A 164 24.88 1.60 10.48
C THR A 164 24.00 1.80 9.23
N MET A 165 22.68 1.65 9.36
CA MET A 165 21.73 1.81 8.26
C MET A 165 21.49 3.29 7.94
N SER A 166 21.46 3.63 6.65
CA SER A 166 21.14 4.98 6.19
C SER A 166 19.72 5.39 6.60
N LEU A 167 19.47 6.69 6.75
CA LEU A 167 18.14 7.18 7.10
C LEU A 167 17.09 6.87 6.01
N GLY A 168 17.52 6.79 4.74
CA GLY A 168 16.66 6.37 3.63
C GLY A 168 16.28 4.90 3.71
N ASP A 169 17.23 4.02 3.97
CA ASP A 169 16.97 2.58 4.14
C ASP A 169 16.13 2.30 5.38
N LEU A 170 16.36 3.05 6.46
CA LEU A 170 15.54 3.02 7.66
C LEU A 170 14.10 3.44 7.37
N ALA A 171 13.91 4.49 6.57
CA ALA A 171 12.57 4.93 6.15
C ALA A 171 11.87 3.85 5.32
N ILE A 172 12.59 3.19 4.40
CA ILE A 172 12.05 2.06 3.63
C ILE A 172 11.66 0.91 4.57
N LEU A 173 12.51 0.55 5.53
CA LEU A 173 12.22 -0.51 6.49
C LEU A 173 10.97 -0.20 7.32
N LEU A 174 10.89 1.02 7.87
CA LEU A 174 9.73 1.50 8.61
C LEU A 174 8.47 1.48 7.75
N SER A 175 8.56 1.89 6.48
CA SER A 175 7.42 1.89 5.55
C SER A 175 6.86 0.51 5.27
N ARG A 176 7.73 -0.50 5.24
CA ARG A 176 7.35 -1.90 4.96
C ARG A 176 6.88 -2.66 6.18
N SER A 177 7.15 -2.16 7.39
CA SER A 177 6.62 -2.76 8.61
C SER A 177 5.09 -2.70 8.57
N SER A 178 4.40 -3.82 8.66
CA SER A 178 2.92 -3.87 8.69
C SER A 178 2.46 -5.21 9.25
N MET A 179 1.28 -5.20 9.88
CA MET A 179 0.54 -6.37 10.35
C MET A 179 -0.21 -7.10 9.24
N ALA A 180 -0.32 -6.51 8.03
CA ALA A 180 -1.05 -7.11 6.91
C ALA A 180 -0.63 -8.57 6.59
N PRO A 181 0.66 -8.96 6.63
CA PRO A 181 1.05 -10.37 6.45
C PRO A 181 0.52 -11.30 7.55
N VAL A 182 0.48 -10.81 8.80
CA VAL A 182 -0.04 -11.54 9.96
C VAL A 182 -1.56 -11.74 9.80
N ASP A 183 -2.28 -10.67 9.46
CA ASP A 183 -3.73 -10.75 9.21
C ASP A 183 -4.06 -11.68 8.05
N LYS A 184 -3.27 -11.65 6.98
CA LYS A 184 -3.42 -12.56 5.84
C LYS A 184 -3.26 -14.02 6.28
N TYR A 185 -2.27 -14.31 7.12
CA TYR A 185 -2.08 -15.65 7.68
C TYR A 185 -3.29 -16.07 8.54
N PHE A 186 -3.74 -15.24 9.47
CA PHE A 186 -4.92 -15.55 10.30
C PHE A 186 -6.20 -15.70 9.47
N ASN A 187 -6.41 -14.88 8.45
CA ASN A 187 -7.56 -15.05 7.55
C ASN A 187 -7.47 -16.37 6.79
N GLN A 188 -6.29 -16.80 6.38
CA GLN A 188 -6.10 -18.11 5.77
C GLN A 188 -6.39 -19.25 6.75
N VAL A 189 -5.95 -19.12 8.01
CA VAL A 189 -6.24 -20.06 9.10
C VAL A 189 -7.75 -20.24 9.27
N ARG A 190 -8.50 -19.14 9.39
CA ARG A 190 -9.97 -19.14 9.54
C ARG A 190 -10.68 -19.79 8.36
N ARG A 191 -10.22 -19.52 7.13
CA ARG A 191 -10.81 -20.12 5.91
C ARG A 191 -10.56 -21.62 5.78
N ARG A 192 -9.51 -22.15 6.40
CA ARG A 192 -9.13 -23.58 6.31
C ARG A 192 -9.70 -24.42 7.44
N ILE A 193 -9.91 -23.84 8.62
CA ILE A 193 -10.37 -24.56 9.82
C ILE A 193 -11.63 -23.88 10.35
N LYS A 194 -12.78 -24.53 10.14
CA LYS A 194 -14.10 -24.02 10.59
C LYS A 194 -14.16 -23.74 12.09
N ALA A 195 -13.43 -24.51 12.90
CA ALA A 195 -13.36 -24.33 14.35
C ALA A 195 -12.64 -23.03 14.77
N PHE A 196 -11.86 -22.43 13.87
CA PHE A 196 -11.21 -21.13 14.10
C PHE A 196 -12.00 -19.96 13.53
N ASP A 197 -13.18 -20.22 12.94
CA ASP A 197 -14.06 -19.16 12.49
C ASP A 197 -14.67 -18.41 13.68
N ARG A 198 -15.16 -17.20 13.40
CA ARG A 198 -15.79 -16.36 14.42
C ARG A 198 -17.14 -16.97 14.79
N GLY A 199 -17.46 -16.98 16.09
CA GLY A 199 -18.78 -17.42 16.57
C GLY A 199 -19.88 -16.57 15.92
N SER A 200 -20.96 -17.23 15.51
CA SER A 200 -22.12 -16.54 14.92
C SER A 200 -23.03 -16.04 16.06
N ARG A 201 -23.50 -14.79 15.98
CA ARG A 201 -24.50 -14.28 16.92
C ARG A 201 -25.90 -14.58 16.37
N PRO A 202 -26.76 -15.30 17.11
CA PRO A 202 -28.14 -15.52 16.69
C PRO A 202 -28.92 -14.20 16.72
N THR A 203 -29.91 -14.06 15.84
CA THR A 203 -30.75 -12.84 15.72
C THR A 203 -31.49 -12.47 17.00
N SER A 204 -31.71 -13.45 17.90
CA SER A 204 -32.53 -13.31 19.10
C SER A 204 -31.82 -13.77 20.37
N GLY A 205 -30.52 -13.50 20.50
CA GLY A 205 -29.77 -13.77 21.74
C GLY A 205 -28.44 -13.03 21.83
N ASP A 206 -28.00 -12.76 23.06
CA ASP A 206 -26.80 -11.94 23.34
C ASP A 206 -25.49 -12.75 23.32
N GLY A 207 -25.58 -14.08 23.10
CA GLY A 207 -24.45 -15.02 23.13
C GLY A 207 -23.93 -15.42 21.75
N ALA A 208 -22.62 -15.40 21.56
CA ALA A 208 -21.99 -15.97 20.37
C ALA A 208 -22.06 -17.52 20.40
N TRP A 209 -22.65 -18.11 19.37
CA TRP A 209 -22.73 -19.55 19.17
C TRP A 209 -21.55 -20.06 18.33
N TYR A 210 -20.84 -21.06 18.85
CA TYR A 210 -19.67 -21.66 18.20
C TYR A 210 -19.96 -23.10 17.77
N VAL A 211 -20.78 -23.25 16.73
CA VAL A 211 -21.24 -24.56 16.22
C VAL A 211 -20.08 -25.51 15.87
N ASN A 212 -18.94 -24.96 15.45
CA ASN A 212 -17.78 -25.73 15.00
C ASN A 212 -16.64 -25.80 16.04
N ALA A 213 -16.85 -25.37 17.29
CA ALA A 213 -15.80 -25.39 18.30
C ALA A 213 -15.28 -26.81 18.55
N PHE A 214 -13.99 -26.93 18.85
CA PHE A 214 -13.43 -28.21 19.25
C PHE A 214 -13.98 -28.62 20.62
N TYR A 215 -14.48 -29.85 20.71
CA TYR A 215 -14.93 -30.43 21.98
C TYR A 215 -13.80 -30.51 23.02
N ARG A 216 -12.57 -30.83 22.57
CA ARG A 216 -11.36 -30.82 23.43
C ARG A 216 -10.47 -29.63 23.08
N PRO A 217 -10.12 -28.76 24.06
CA PRO A 217 -9.32 -27.56 23.79
C PRO A 217 -7.91 -27.86 23.28
N GLU A 218 -7.33 -29.01 23.65
CA GLU A 218 -6.01 -29.46 23.16
C GLU A 218 -5.91 -29.53 21.63
N MET A 219 -7.04 -29.75 20.94
CA MET A 219 -7.07 -29.82 19.49
C MET A 219 -6.68 -28.49 18.84
N ILE A 220 -6.89 -27.36 19.52
CA ILE A 220 -6.47 -26.04 19.05
C ILE A 220 -4.96 -26.02 18.82
N ASN A 221 -4.17 -26.51 19.79
CA ASN A 221 -2.71 -26.54 19.72
C ASN A 221 -2.19 -27.54 18.68
N LYS A 222 -2.81 -28.72 18.61
CA LYS A 222 -2.42 -29.75 17.63
C LYS A 222 -2.67 -29.28 16.20
N VAL A 223 -3.88 -28.78 15.93
CA VAL A 223 -4.27 -28.32 14.59
C VAL A 223 -3.51 -27.05 14.20
N SER A 224 -3.28 -26.11 15.13
CA SER A 224 -2.49 -24.91 14.84
C SER A 224 -1.03 -25.24 14.49
N THR A 225 -0.44 -26.22 15.18
CA THR A 225 0.92 -26.70 14.90
C THR A 225 1.01 -27.35 13.52
N ILE A 226 0.06 -28.22 13.19
CA ILE A 226 -0.02 -28.85 11.86
C ILE A 226 -0.19 -27.78 10.77
N LEU A 227 -1.09 -26.80 10.97
CA LEU A 227 -1.31 -25.75 10.00
C LEU A 227 -0.08 -24.86 9.81
N ARG A 228 0.62 -24.52 10.89
CA ARG A 228 1.88 -23.76 10.84
C ARG A 228 2.92 -24.50 10.01
N PHE A 229 3.07 -25.81 10.23
CA PHE A 229 3.97 -26.65 9.44
C PHE A 229 3.56 -26.66 7.97
N TYR A 230 2.29 -26.95 7.68
CA TYR A 230 1.75 -26.97 6.33
C TYR A 230 1.97 -25.64 5.59
N HIS A 231 1.65 -24.50 6.23
CA HIS A 231 1.83 -23.17 5.66
C HIS A 231 3.31 -22.89 5.33
N ASN A 232 4.22 -23.23 6.23
CA ASN A 232 5.63 -22.88 6.07
C ASN A 232 6.38 -23.79 5.10
N PHE A 233 6.08 -25.08 5.08
CA PHE A 233 6.89 -26.09 4.39
C PHE A 233 6.21 -26.71 3.16
N MET A 234 4.89 -26.69 3.07
CA MET A 234 4.15 -27.39 2.00
C MET A 234 3.43 -26.43 1.06
N LEU A 235 2.92 -25.31 1.58
CA LEU A 235 2.14 -24.36 0.81
C LEU A 235 3.03 -23.42 -0.01
N VAL A 236 2.96 -23.57 -1.32
CA VAL A 236 3.62 -22.68 -2.29
C VAL A 236 2.65 -21.55 -2.69
N GLU A 237 3.19 -20.46 -3.21
CA GLU A 237 2.39 -19.30 -3.66
C GLU A 237 1.29 -19.71 -4.66
N SER A 238 0.14 -19.02 -4.55
CA SER A 238 -1.04 -19.27 -5.39
C SER A 238 -0.78 -18.91 -6.86
N GLU A 239 -1.65 -19.40 -7.76
CA GLU A 239 -1.58 -19.09 -9.19
C GLU A 239 -1.77 -17.61 -9.53
N ASP A 240 -2.39 -16.86 -8.63
CA ASP A 240 -2.66 -15.43 -8.76
C ASP A 240 -1.42 -14.53 -8.55
N THR A 241 -0.23 -15.11 -8.39
CA THR A 241 1.01 -14.35 -8.43
C THR A 241 1.53 -14.28 -9.86
N ARG A 242 2.05 -13.13 -10.29
CA ARG A 242 2.78 -12.95 -11.57
C ARG A 242 4.09 -13.76 -11.65
N ILE A 243 4.25 -14.78 -10.80
CA ILE A 243 5.45 -15.58 -10.62
C ILE A 243 5.26 -16.93 -11.33
N PRO A 244 6.17 -17.30 -12.25
CA PRO A 244 6.16 -18.59 -12.93
C PRO A 244 6.12 -19.76 -11.93
N LYS A 245 5.43 -20.85 -12.28
CA LYS A 245 5.25 -22.03 -11.40
C LYS A 245 6.57 -22.63 -10.89
N SER A 246 7.62 -22.57 -11.70
CA SER A 246 8.98 -23.04 -11.38
C SER A 246 9.66 -22.22 -10.28
N GLU A 247 9.31 -20.94 -10.14
CA GLU A 247 9.95 -20.00 -9.21
C GLU A 247 9.18 -19.83 -7.90
N ARG A 248 8.01 -20.46 -7.79
CA ARG A 248 7.17 -20.36 -6.58
C ARG A 248 7.86 -21.06 -5.42
N ARG A 249 7.93 -20.37 -4.29
CA ARG A 249 8.63 -20.82 -3.08
C ARG A 249 7.70 -20.85 -1.88
N THR A 250 7.91 -21.80 -0.97
CA THR A 250 7.23 -21.81 0.33
C THR A 250 7.82 -20.74 1.25
N PRO A 251 7.12 -20.32 2.31
CA PRO A 251 7.68 -19.37 3.27
C PRO A 251 9.03 -19.81 3.84
N ALA A 252 9.21 -21.10 4.17
CA ALA A 252 10.48 -21.62 4.67
C ALA A 252 11.61 -21.53 3.64
N MET A 253 11.31 -21.74 2.35
CA MET A 253 12.30 -21.57 1.27
C MET A 253 12.74 -20.11 1.09
N LYS A 254 11.82 -19.14 1.27
CA LYS A 254 12.14 -17.72 1.12
C LYS A 254 13.14 -17.21 2.16
N ILE A 255 13.08 -17.77 3.37
CA ILE A 255 13.98 -17.42 4.48
C ILE A 255 15.18 -18.39 4.59
N GLY A 256 15.35 -19.30 3.63
CA GLY A 256 16.50 -20.22 3.58
C GLY A 256 16.45 -21.39 4.57
N LEU A 257 15.34 -21.63 5.27
CA LEU A 257 15.19 -22.76 6.19
C LEU A 257 14.98 -24.10 5.48
N ALA A 258 14.55 -24.09 4.22
CA ALA A 258 14.30 -25.30 3.44
C ALA A 258 14.79 -25.13 1.99
N LYS A 259 15.36 -26.20 1.42
CA LYS A 259 15.82 -26.23 0.02
C LYS A 259 14.69 -26.52 -0.98
N GLY A 260 13.60 -27.13 -0.51
CA GLY A 260 12.45 -27.52 -1.33
C GLY A 260 11.18 -27.61 -0.50
N LYS A 261 10.04 -27.80 -1.18
CA LYS A 261 8.76 -28.02 -0.50
C LYS A 261 8.68 -29.46 0.02
N VAL A 262 8.04 -29.62 1.17
CA VAL A 262 7.71 -30.93 1.74
C VAL A 262 6.41 -31.42 1.11
N TYR A 263 6.37 -32.70 0.72
CA TYR A 263 5.20 -33.35 0.15
C TYR A 263 4.50 -34.22 1.19
N MET A 264 3.20 -34.47 0.99
CA MET A 264 2.42 -35.32 1.91
C MET A 264 3.01 -36.74 2.03
N ARG A 265 3.52 -37.27 0.92
CA ARG A 265 4.19 -38.58 0.91
C ARG A 265 5.38 -38.63 1.87
N ASP A 266 6.11 -37.53 2.05
CA ASP A 266 7.29 -37.47 2.91
C ASP A 266 6.90 -37.51 4.41
N LEU A 267 5.63 -37.24 4.74
CA LEU A 267 5.10 -37.21 6.10
C LEU A 267 4.39 -38.52 6.49
N LEU A 268 3.77 -39.19 5.51
CA LEU A 268 2.94 -40.37 5.71
C LEU A 268 3.61 -41.67 5.26
N SER A 269 4.79 -41.60 4.65
CA SER A 269 5.62 -42.77 4.44
C SER A 269 6.13 -43.25 5.80
N PHE A 270 5.37 -44.13 6.44
CA PHE A 270 5.91 -45.03 7.44
C PHE A 270 6.86 -45.96 6.68
N GLY A 271 8.16 -45.71 6.83
CA GLY A 271 9.19 -46.60 6.28
C GLY A 271 9.12 -48.00 6.88
#